data_AF-A0AAN6EKD5-F1
#
_entry.id   AF-A0AAN6EKD5-F1
#
_cell.length_a   1.000
_cell.length_b   1.000
_cell.length_c   1.000
_cell.angle_alpha   90.00
_cell.angle_beta   90.00
_cell.angle_gamma   90.00
#
_symmetry.space_group_name_H-M   'P 1'
#
loop_
_entity.id
_entity.type
_entity.pdbx_description
1 polymer ?
#
loop_
_entity_poly.entity_id
_entity_poly.type
_entity_poly.pdbx_seq_one_letter_code
_entity_poly.pdbx_strand_id
1 'polypeptide(L)'
;MSSSRFPLLQREEERGVEVTWEDQKHINQFSKLNTRVERLEEEYKKQKEEKEYLDDLAMEIELADEDEPIFYKVGDAFIQLPLEKAQTRVEKAKESIDEHVEKLDSQISAIQSEMDGLKKMLYGKFGQAINLEKS
;
A
#
# COMPACT_ATOMS: atom_id res chain seq x y z
N MET A 1 -58.71 29.54 2.17
CA MET A 1 -57.34 29.61 1.63
C MET A 1 -56.63 28.33 1.99
N SER A 2 -56.44 27.43 1.03
CA SER A 2 -55.59 26.26 1.22
C SER A 2 -54.90 25.99 -0.11
N SER A 3 -53.59 26.22 -0.13
CA SER A 3 -52.71 25.73 -1.18
C SER A 3 -51.35 25.50 -0.55
N SER A 4 -51.23 24.39 0.16
CA SER A 4 -49.91 23.83 0.51
C SER A 4 -49.39 23.14 -0.73
N ARG A 5 -48.57 23.88 -1.49
CA ARG A 5 -47.82 23.37 -2.63
C ARG A 5 -46.74 22.44 -2.08
N PHE A 6 -47.02 21.14 -2.03
CA PHE A 6 -46.00 20.14 -1.76
C PHE A 6 -44.91 20.26 -2.84
N PRO A 7 -43.63 20.43 -2.47
CA PRO A 7 -42.56 20.30 -3.44
C PRO A 7 -42.57 18.83 -3.88
N LEU A 8 -42.90 18.62 -5.16
CA LEU A 8 -42.58 17.38 -5.83
C LEU A 8 -41.07 17.22 -5.73
N LEU A 9 -40.61 16.34 -4.83
CA LEU A 9 -39.28 15.77 -4.91
C LEU A 9 -39.22 15.16 -6.31
N GLN A 10 -38.49 15.83 -7.20
CA GLN A 10 -38.11 15.27 -8.48
C GLN A 10 -37.35 14.00 -8.10
N ARG A 11 -38.03 12.86 -8.25
CA ARG A 11 -37.39 11.55 -8.21
C ARG A 11 -36.33 11.66 -9.28
N GLU A 12 -35.06 11.77 -8.89
CA GLU A 12 -33.97 11.59 -9.84
C GLU A 12 -34.31 10.26 -10.51
N GLU A 13 -34.57 10.31 -11.81
CA GLU A 13 -34.62 9.10 -12.61
C GLU A 13 -33.24 8.48 -12.40
N GLU A 14 -33.17 7.48 -11.53
CA GLU A 14 -32.15 6.45 -11.59
C GLU A 14 -32.27 5.90 -13.00
N ARG A 15 -31.56 6.53 -13.94
CA ARG A 15 -31.40 6.01 -15.29
C ARG A 15 -30.78 4.65 -15.04
N GLY A 16 -31.58 3.60 -15.23
CA GLY A 16 -31.10 2.23 -15.16
C GLY A 16 -30.06 2.06 -16.26
N VAL A 17 -28.81 2.40 -15.96
CA VAL A 17 -27.68 2.21 -16.87
C VAL A 17 -27.53 0.71 -16.97
N GLU A 18 -27.73 0.18 -18.17
CA GLU A 18 -27.61 -1.25 -18.41
C GLU A 18 -26.16 -1.68 -18.16
N VAL A 19 -25.98 -2.59 -17.20
CA VAL A 19 -24.67 -3.13 -16.84
C VAL A 19 -24.36 -4.31 -17.76
N THR A 20 -23.35 -4.15 -18.61
CA THR A 20 -22.90 -5.23 -19.49
C THR A 20 -21.97 -6.18 -18.73
N TRP A 21 -21.77 -7.39 -19.28
CA TRP A 21 -20.82 -8.34 -18.72
C TRP A 21 -19.38 -7.79 -18.67
N GLU A 22 -18.98 -7.00 -19.67
CA GLU A 22 -17.66 -6.37 -19.73
C GLU A 22 -17.47 -5.34 -18.61
N ASP A 23 -18.51 -4.55 -18.30
CA ASP A 23 -18.47 -3.63 -17.15
C ASP A 23 -18.31 -4.39 -15.84
N GLN A 24 -19.06 -5.48 -15.65
CA GLN A 24 -18.95 -6.29 -14.44
C GLN A 24 -17.54 -6.90 -14.30
N LYS A 25 -16.91 -7.26 -15.42
CA LYS A 25 -15.51 -7.71 -15.43
C LYS A 25 -14.56 -6.59 -14.98
N HIS A 26 -14.75 -5.36 -15.46
CA HIS A 26 -13.97 -4.20 -15.04
C HIS A 26 -14.17 -3.85 -13.56
N ILE A 27 -15.41 -3.92 -13.06
CA ILE A 27 -15.73 -3.73 -11.64
C ILE A 27 -15.02 -4.77 -10.78
N ASN A 28 -15.13 -6.06 -11.14
CA ASN A 28 -14.47 -7.14 -10.42
C ASN A 28 -12.93 -7.01 -10.45
N GLN A 29 -12.37 -6.56 -11.58
CA GLN A 29 -10.95 -6.29 -11.71
C GLN A 29 -10.53 -5.14 -10.80
N PHE A 30 -11.30 -4.04 -10.77
CA PHE A 30 -11.04 -2.91 -9.90
C PHE A 30 -11.02 -3.32 -8.42
N SER A 31 -12.01 -4.10 -7.97
CA SER A 31 -12.04 -4.61 -6.58
C SER A 31 -10.81 -5.46 -6.25
N LYS A 32 -10.37 -6.34 -7.18
CA LYS A 32 -9.16 -7.16 -6.98
C LYS A 32 -7.89 -6.32 -6.90
N LEU A 33 -7.76 -5.32 -7.77
CA LEU A 33 -6.60 -4.42 -7.76
C LEU A 33 -6.58 -3.58 -6.49
N ASN A 34 -7.73 -3.10 -6.02
CA ASN A 34 -7.84 -2.34 -4.78
C ASN A 34 -7.35 -3.16 -3.57
N THR A 35 -7.87 -4.38 -3.37
CA THR A 35 -7.40 -5.27 -2.28
C THR A 35 -5.91 -5.59 -2.40
N ARG A 36 -5.40 -5.73 -3.64
CA ARG A 36 -3.97 -5.97 -3.87
C ARG A 36 -3.13 -4.75 -3.47
N VAL A 37 -3.57 -3.54 -3.83
CA VAL A 37 -2.85 -2.31 -3.50
C VAL A 37 -2.83 -2.08 -2.00
N GLU A 38 -3.93 -2.30 -1.30
CA GLU A 38 -4.01 -2.19 0.16
C GLU A 38 -3.02 -3.13 0.85
N ARG A 39 -2.97 -4.40 0.43
CA ARG A 39 -1.98 -5.36 0.95
C ARG A 39 -0.55 -4.91 0.70
N LEU A 40 -0.27 -4.36 -0.48
CA LEU A 40 1.08 -3.87 -0.82
C LEU A 40 1.43 -2.59 -0.04
N GLU A 41 0.48 -1.68 0.16
CA GLU A 41 0.63 -0.47 0.98
C GLU A 41 0.92 -0.84 2.45
N GLU A 42 0.25 -1.84 3.00
CA GLU A 42 0.55 -2.38 4.34
C GLU A 42 1.95 -3.00 4.42
N GLU A 43 2.33 -3.80 3.43
CA GLU A 43 3.66 -4.40 3.36
C GLU A 43 4.75 -3.32 3.24
N TYR A 44 4.53 -2.32 2.37
CA TYR A 44 5.42 -1.18 2.19
C TYR A 44 5.61 -0.39 3.48
N LYS A 45 4.53 -0.15 4.23
CA LYS A 45 4.61 0.52 5.53
C LYS A 45 5.47 -0.25 6.52
N LYS A 46 5.27 -1.57 6.64
CA LYS A 46 6.09 -2.43 7.52
C LYS A 46 7.57 -2.40 7.14
N GLN A 47 7.87 -2.41 5.84
CA GLN A 47 9.24 -2.35 5.36
C GLN A 47 9.90 -0.99 5.63
N LYS A 48 9.13 0.11 5.59
CA LYS A 48 9.63 1.42 6.04
C LYS A 48 9.93 1.46 7.53
N GLU A 49 9.05 0.91 8.36
CA GLU A 49 9.27 0.82 9.82
C GLU A 49 10.53 -0.01 10.13
N GLU A 50 10.72 -1.14 9.45
CA GLU A 50 11.93 -1.96 9.59
C GLU A 50 13.19 -1.24 9.08
N LYS A 51 13.07 -0.43 8.01
CA LYS A 51 14.18 0.39 7.51
C LYS A 51 14.61 1.43 8.55
N GLU A 52 13.65 2.13 9.15
CA GLU A 52 13.93 3.10 10.23
C GLU A 52 14.63 2.40 11.41
N TYR A 53 14.17 1.21 11.80
CA TYR A 53 14.83 0.40 12.82
C TYR A 53 16.28 0.03 12.46
N LEU A 54 16.54 -0.35 11.20
CA LEU A 54 17.89 -0.66 10.72
C LEU A 54 18.78 0.58 10.65
N ASP A 55 18.23 1.76 10.33
CA ASP A 55 18.95 3.03 10.35
C ASP A 55 19.35 3.42 11.78
N ASP A 56 18.44 3.28 12.74
CA ASP A 56 18.72 3.50 14.16
C ASP A 56 19.78 2.52 14.67
N LEU A 57 19.63 1.22 14.36
CA LEU A 57 20.61 0.20 14.73
C LEU A 57 22.00 0.46 14.12
N ALA A 58 22.06 0.94 12.87
CA ALA A 58 23.33 1.30 12.24
C ALA A 58 24.04 2.42 13.01
N MET A 59 23.31 3.47 13.41
CA MET A 59 23.86 4.56 14.22
C MET A 59 24.35 4.08 15.59
N GLU A 60 23.62 3.17 16.25
CA GLU A 60 24.04 2.60 17.53
C GLU A 60 25.32 1.77 17.40
N ILE A 61 25.42 0.96 16.35
CA ILE A 61 26.60 0.10 16.11
C ILE A 61 27.82 0.93 15.72
N GLU A 62 27.66 2.06 15.03
CA GLU A 62 28.77 3.00 14.74
C GLU A 62 29.42 3.57 16.01
N LEU A 63 28.67 3.66 17.12
CA LEU A 63 29.16 4.16 18.41
C LEU A 63 29.70 3.07 19.33
N ALA A 64 29.66 1.81 18.91
CA ALA A 64 30.13 0.67 19.72
C ALA A 64 31.66 0.63 19.79
N ASP A 65 32.17 0.12 20.92
CA ASP A 65 33.61 -0.07 21.11
C ASP A 65 34.13 -1.19 20.18
N GLU A 66 35.21 -0.93 19.45
CA GLU A 66 35.85 -1.88 18.54
C GLU A 66 36.38 -3.13 19.28
N ASP A 67 36.70 -2.98 20.58
CA ASP A 67 37.24 -4.06 21.42
C ASP A 67 36.14 -4.94 22.06
N GLU A 68 34.85 -4.57 21.94
CA GLU A 68 33.72 -5.32 22.51
C GLU A 68 32.96 -6.16 21.44
N PRO A 69 32.61 -7.42 21.73
CA PRO A 69 31.86 -8.25 20.80
C PRO A 69 30.37 -7.87 20.76
N ILE A 70 29.80 -7.79 19.55
CA ILE A 70 28.37 -7.56 19.34
C ILE A 70 27.60 -8.87 19.48
N PHE A 71 26.55 -8.89 20.30
CA PHE A 71 25.65 -10.04 20.43
C PHE A 71 24.57 -10.02 19.34
N TYR A 72 24.71 -10.89 18.35
CA TYR A 72 23.78 -11.03 17.24
C TYR A 72 22.78 -12.17 17.49
N LYS A 73 21.48 -11.86 17.40
CA LYS A 73 20.40 -12.84 17.62
C LYS A 73 20.13 -13.67 16.37
N VAL A 74 20.09 -14.99 16.53
CA VAL A 74 19.70 -15.97 15.49
C VAL A 74 18.63 -16.89 16.08
N GLY A 75 17.37 -16.72 15.66
CA GLY A 75 16.25 -17.42 16.29
C GLY A 75 16.15 -17.05 17.78
N ASP A 76 16.34 -18.04 18.66
CA ASP A 76 16.31 -17.87 20.12
C ASP A 76 17.72 -17.83 20.76
N ALA A 77 18.78 -17.89 19.97
CA ALA A 77 20.17 -17.87 20.45
C ALA A 77 20.89 -16.56 20.11
N PHE A 78 21.94 -16.24 20.86
CA PHE A 78 22.86 -15.13 20.58
C PHE A 78 24.24 -15.67 20.25
N ILE A 79 24.85 -15.10 19.21
CA ILE A 79 26.24 -15.36 18.82
C ILE A 79 27.05 -14.07 18.92
N GLN A 80 28.31 -14.17 19.33
CA GLN A 80 29.22 -13.03 19.32
C GLN A 80 29.76 -12.81 17.92
N LEU A 81 29.66 -11.58 17.42
CA LEU A 81 30.24 -11.14 16.17
C LEU A 81 31.24 -10.01 16.43
N PRO A 82 32.37 -9.98 15.70
CA PRO A 82 33.19 -8.78 15.61
C PRO A 82 32.37 -7.61 15.07
N LEU A 83 32.69 -6.40 15.56
CA LEU A 83 31.98 -5.17 15.19
C LEU A 83 31.87 -4.98 13.66
N GLU A 84 32.99 -5.09 12.94
CA GLU A 84 33.04 -4.97 11.48
C GLU A 84 32.05 -5.92 10.77
N LYS A 85 31.89 -7.15 11.28
CA LYS A 85 30.97 -8.13 10.70
C LYS A 85 29.51 -7.78 10.99
N ALA A 86 29.23 -7.20 12.15
CA ALA A 86 27.90 -6.70 12.49
C ALA A 86 27.53 -5.51 11.59
N GLN A 87 28.43 -4.54 11.43
CA GLN A 87 28.27 -3.39 10.54
C GLN A 87 27.99 -3.82 9.09
N THR A 88 28.83 -4.69 8.54
CA THR A 88 28.65 -5.23 7.17
C THR A 88 27.29 -5.93 6.99
N ARG A 89 26.78 -6.59 8.03
CA ARG A 89 25.48 -7.26 7.96
C ARG A 89 24.32 -6.27 7.98
N VAL A 90 24.41 -5.24 8.81
CA VAL A 90 23.39 -4.18 8.87
C VAL A 90 23.36 -3.41 7.55
N GLU A 91 24.51 -3.06 6.98
CA GLU A 91 24.58 -2.38 5.68
C GLU A 91 23.94 -3.20 4.56
N LYS A 92 24.23 -4.50 4.48
CA LYS A 92 23.55 -5.39 3.50
C LYS A 92 22.05 -5.52 3.73
N ALA A 93 21.60 -5.51 4.99
CA ALA A 93 20.17 -5.53 5.30
C ALA A 93 19.50 -4.23 4.84
N LYS A 94 20.17 -3.09 5.01
CA LYS A 94 19.73 -1.77 4.53
C LYS A 94 19.62 -1.71 3.00
N GLU A 95 20.64 -2.20 2.28
CA GLU A 95 20.58 -2.29 0.83
C GLU A 95 19.41 -3.17 0.36
N SER A 96 19.25 -4.35 0.97
CA SER A 96 18.16 -5.27 0.62
C SER A 96 16.77 -4.70 0.91
N ILE A 97 16.61 -3.94 2.00
CA ILE A 97 15.31 -3.35 2.33
C ILE A 97 15.00 -2.18 1.41
N ASP A 98 16.01 -1.39 1.02
CA ASP A 98 15.86 -0.30 0.05
C ASP A 98 15.39 -0.81 -1.30
N GLU A 99 16.03 -1.86 -1.84
CA GLU A 99 15.59 -2.49 -3.08
C GLU A 99 14.14 -3.01 -3.00
N HIS A 100 13.75 -3.58 -1.85
CA HIS A 100 12.39 -4.10 -1.66
C HIS A 100 11.36 -2.98 -1.54
N VAL A 101 11.69 -1.89 -0.84
CA VAL A 101 10.85 -0.69 -0.73
C VAL A 101 10.63 -0.06 -2.11
N GLU A 102 11.68 0.11 -2.92
CA GLU A 102 11.56 0.63 -4.29
C GLU A 102 10.70 -0.28 -5.18
N LYS A 103 10.88 -1.60 -5.07
CA LYS A 103 10.07 -2.57 -5.79
C LYS A 103 8.60 -2.52 -5.39
N LEU A 104 8.29 -2.39 -4.10
CA LEU A 104 6.91 -2.25 -3.63
C LEU A 104 6.29 -0.94 -4.11
N ASP A 105 7.02 0.18 -4.04
CA ASP A 105 6.57 1.49 -4.51
C ASP A 105 6.22 1.48 -6.01
N SER A 106 7.09 0.88 -6.82
CA SER A 106 6.85 0.74 -8.27
C SER A 106 5.65 -0.15 -8.58
N GLN A 107 5.43 -1.23 -7.82
CA GLN A 107 4.25 -2.09 -7.97
C GLN A 107 2.95 -1.38 -7.58
N ILE A 108 2.97 -0.64 -6.46
CA ILE A 108 1.84 0.16 -6.01
C ILE A 108 1.48 1.19 -7.08
N SER A 109 2.47 1.94 -7.57
CA SER A 109 2.29 2.97 -8.60
C SER A 109 1.71 2.41 -9.90
N ALA A 110 2.20 1.24 -10.34
CA ALA A 110 1.68 0.57 -11.55
C ALA A 110 0.21 0.16 -11.39
N ILE A 111 -0.14 -0.41 -10.24
CA ILE A 111 -1.53 -0.84 -9.94
C ILE A 111 -2.45 0.38 -9.83
N GLN A 112 -2.02 1.44 -9.15
CA GLN A 112 -2.78 2.69 -9.06
C GLN A 112 -3.05 3.29 -10.44
N SER A 113 -2.06 3.27 -11.34
CA SER A 113 -2.24 3.72 -12.73
C SER A 113 -3.28 2.88 -13.50
N GLU A 114 -3.27 1.56 -13.34
CA GLU A 114 -4.29 0.66 -13.93
C GLU A 114 -5.68 0.97 -13.35
N MET A 115 -5.77 1.14 -12.02
CA MET A 115 -7.00 1.48 -11.32
C MET A 115 -7.57 2.83 -11.77
N ASP A 116 -6.74 3.85 -11.98
CA ASP A 116 -7.18 5.16 -12.48
C ASP A 116 -7.82 5.07 -13.86
N GLY A 117 -7.26 4.24 -14.74
CA GLY A 117 -7.82 3.96 -16.06
C GLY A 117 -9.21 3.33 -15.95
N LEU A 118 -9.35 2.29 -15.11
CA LEU A 118 -10.63 1.64 -14.85
C LEU A 118 -11.64 2.58 -14.18
N LYS A 119 -11.20 3.41 -13.23
CA LYS A 119 -12.03 4.40 -12.54
C LYS A 119 -12.62 5.39 -13.55
N LYS A 120 -11.80 5.97 -14.43
CA LYS A 120 -12.28 6.90 -15.48
C LYS A 120 -13.28 6.24 -16.42
N MET A 121 -13.01 5.01 -16.86
CA MET A 121 -13.91 4.26 -17.74
C MET A 121 -15.29 4.03 -17.07
N LEU A 122 -15.27 3.53 -15.83
CA LEU A 122 -16.49 3.18 -15.11
C LEU A 122 -17.31 4.42 -14.70
N TYR A 123 -16.67 5.48 -14.20
CA TYR A 123 -17.37 6.73 -13.89
C TYR A 123 -17.87 7.44 -15.16
N GLY A 124 -17.16 7.33 -16.29
CA GLY A 124 -17.63 7.88 -17.57
C GLY A 124 -18.93 7.23 -18.06
N LYS A 125 -19.15 5.96 -17.73
CA LYS A 125 -20.35 5.20 -18.13
C LYS A 125 -21.48 5.25 -17.10
N PHE A 126 -21.16 5.06 -15.83
CA PHE A 126 -22.15 4.92 -14.76
C PHE A 126 -22.37 6.19 -13.94
N GLY A 127 -21.47 7.18 -14.03
CA GLY A 127 -21.58 8.44 -13.29
C GLY A 127 -21.75 8.23 -11.78
N GLN A 128 -22.80 8.82 -11.21
CA GLN A 128 -23.13 8.67 -9.78
C GLN A 128 -23.75 7.31 -9.42
N ALA A 129 -24.11 6.49 -10.41
CA ALA A 129 -24.70 5.17 -10.16
C ALA A 129 -23.68 4.10 -9.74
N ILE A 130 -22.38 4.43 -9.73
CA ILE A 130 -21.31 3.54 -9.26
C ILE A 130 -20.48 4.21 -8.15
N ASN A 131 -20.11 3.43 -7.14
CA ASN A 131 -19.16 3.82 -6.11
C ASN A 131 -17.93 2.90 -6.16
N LEU A 132 -16.75 3.49 -6.36
CA LEU A 132 -15.46 2.80 -6.46
C LEU A 132 -14.46 3.31 -5.40
N GLU A 133 -14.96 3.87 -4.30
CA GLU A 133 -14.14 4.36 -3.19
C GLU A 133 -13.74 3.22 -2.23
N LYS A 134 -12.60 3.39 -1.53
CA LYS A 134 -12.07 2.43 -0.54
C LYS A 134 -13.13 2.14 0.53
N SER A 135 -13.36 0.86 0.85
CA SER A 135 -14.18 0.40 1.97
C SER A 135 -13.30 -0.04 3.12
#